data_AF-A0A958IUI0-F1
#
_entry.id   AF-A0A958IUI0-F1
#
_cell.length_a   1.000
_cell.length_b   1.000
_cell.length_c   1.000
_cell.angle_alpha   90.00
_cell.angle_beta   90.00
_cell.angle_gamma   90.00
#
_symmetry.space_group_name_H-M   'P 1'
#
loop_
_entity.id
_entity.type
_entity.pdbx_description
1 polymer ?
#
loop_
_entity_poly.entity_id
_entity_poly.type
_entity_poly.pdbx_seq_one_letter_code
_entity_poly.pdbx_strand_id
1 'polypeptide(L)' 'MEKLSVKLTLLIFCIALWFGFYGKLPLLENFTRAFIIYLVFSVLILLIFLIRNQSAYSLLKAEAIRGQASGKEET' A
#
# COMPACT_ATOMS: atom_id res chain seq x y z
N MET A 1 4.92 0.90 10.65
CA MET A 1 5.43 0.98 9.26
C MET A 1 4.58 1.89 8.36
N GLU A 2 3.33 2.23 8.70
CA GLU A 2 2.43 3.05 7.87
C GLU A 2 3.01 4.44 7.50
N LYS A 3 3.67 5.11 8.44
CA LYS A 3 4.30 6.43 8.19
C LYS A 3 5.40 6.37 7.12
N LEU A 4 6.04 5.20 6.92
CA LEU A 4 7.08 5.03 5.92
C LEU A 4 6.48 4.91 4.51
N SER A 5 5.38 4.17 4.37
CA SER A 5 4.67 4.01 3.09
C SER A 5 4.14 5.34 2.58
N VAL A 6 3.50 6.15 3.45
CA VAL A 6 2.99 7.48 3.07
C VAL A 6 4.13 8.39 2.58
N LYS A 7 5.25 8.43 3.31
CA LYS A 7 6.44 9.21 2.92
C LYS A 7 7.02 8.74 1.58
N LEU A 8 7.00 7.45 1.29
CA LEU A 8 7.50 6.88 0.04
C LEU A 8 6.62 7.28 -1.15
N THR A 9 5.29 7.19 -1.01
CA THR A 9 4.35 7.70 -2.04
C THR A 9 4.53 9.18 -2.31
N LEU A 10 4.74 9.97 -1.26
CA LEU A 10 4.96 11.41 -1.38
C LEU A 10 6.28 11.73 -2.09
N LEU A 11 7.33 10.95 -1.79
CA LEU A 11 8.64 11.07 -2.45
C LEU A 11 8.54 10.76 -3.95
N ILE A 12 7.82 9.70 -4.32
CA ILE A 12 7.59 9.31 -5.72
C ILE A 12 6.82 10.41 -6.46
N PHE A 13 5.83 11.03 -5.82
CA PHE A 13 5.12 12.18 -6.37
C PHE A 13 6.05 13.37 -6.64
N CYS A 14 6.91 13.73 -5.69
CA CYS A 14 7.88 14.81 -5.87
C CYS A 14 8.86 14.53 -7.02
N ILE A 15 9.35 13.30 -7.15
CA ILE A 15 10.25 12.89 -8.24
C ILE A 15 9.54 13.00 -9.59
N ALA A 16 8.29 12.54 -9.68
CA ALA A 16 7.49 12.61 -10.90
C ALA A 16 7.21 14.06 -11.33
N LEU A 17 6.90 14.95 -10.37
CA LEU A 17 6.76 16.39 -10.60
C LEU A 17 8.03 17.01 -11.18
N TRP A 18 9.17 16.75 -10.55
CA TRP A 18 10.48 17.23 -11.01
C TRP A 18 10.82 16.74 -12.43
N PHE A 19 10.50 15.49 -12.75
CA PHE A 19 10.82 14.92 -14.05
C PHE A 19 10.06 15.59 -15.20
N GLY A 20 8.80 15.97 -15.01
CA GLY A 20 8.07 16.66 -16.08
C GLY A 20 8.33 18.16 -16.17
N PHE A 21 8.93 18.80 -15.15
CA PHE A 21 9.52 20.14 -15.30
C PHE A 21 10.71 20.11 -16.28
N TYR A 22 11.51 19.03 -16.25
CA TYR A 22 12.60 18.81 -17.20
C TYR A 22 12.13 18.59 -18.64
N GLY A 23 10.92 18.05 -18.82
CA GLY A 23 10.32 17.83 -20.14
C GLY A 23 9.73 19.07 -20.80
N LYS A 24 9.83 20.27 -20.19
CA LYS A 24 9.15 21.51 -20.62
C LYS A 24 7.64 21.30 -20.91
N LEU A 25 6.99 20.40 -20.17
CA LEU A 25 5.55 20.23 -20.30
C LEU A 25 4.81 21.44 -19.73
N PRO A 26 3.64 21.79 -20.30
CA PRO A 26 2.71 22.72 -19.67
C PRO A 26 2.50 22.35 -18.20
N LEU A 27 2.53 23.35 -17.31
CA LEU A 27 2.38 23.16 -15.86
C LEU A 27 1.18 22.29 -15.49
N LEU A 28 0.05 22.50 -16.16
CA LEU A 28 -1.18 21.75 -15.93
C LEU A 28 -1.04 20.27 -16.29
N GLU A 29 -0.47 19.95 -17.45
CA GLU A 29 -0.24 18.57 -17.89
C GLU A 29 0.76 17.84 -16.99
N ASN A 30 1.80 18.54 -16.55
CA ASN A 30 2.77 17.97 -15.63
C ASN A 30 2.15 17.68 -14.25
N PHE A 31 1.30 18.57 -13.75
CA PHE A 31 0.56 18.37 -12.52
C PHE A 31 -0.40 17.17 -12.62
N THR A 32 -1.16 17.08 -13.72
CA THR A 32 -2.05 15.94 -13.99
C THR A 32 -1.26 14.64 -14.06
N ARG A 33 -0.11 14.62 -14.75
CA ARG A 33 0.74 13.41 -14.85
C ARG A 33 1.27 12.98 -13.48
N ALA A 34 1.79 13.92 -12.69
CA ALA A 34 2.27 13.62 -11.35
C ALA A 34 1.13 13.14 -10.43
N PHE A 35 -0.05 13.76 -10.53
CA PHE A 35 -1.23 13.37 -9.77
C PHE A 35 -1.66 11.93 -10.10
N ILE A 36 -1.70 11.57 -11.39
CA ILE A 36 -2.02 10.21 -11.83
C ILE A 36 -0.98 9.22 -11.27
N ILE A 37 0.31 9.53 -11.36
CA ILE A 37 1.38 8.68 -10.81
C ILE A 37 1.19 8.48 -9.30
N TYR A 38 0.92 9.55 -8.55
CA TYR A 38 0.64 9.46 -7.11
C TYR A 38 -0.58 8.58 -6.82
N LEU A 39 -1.66 8.72 -7.58
CA LEU A 39 -2.90 7.97 -7.39
C LEU A 39 -2.67 6.47 -7.62
N VAL A 40 -1.94 6.10 -8.68
CA VAL A 40 -1.56 4.71 -8.96
C VAL A 40 -0.75 4.11 -7.81
N PHE A 41 0.27 4.82 -7.33
CA PHE A 41 1.09 4.34 -6.22
C PHE A 41 0.31 4.26 -4.90
N SER A 42 -0.61 5.19 -4.66
CA SER A 42 -1.49 5.17 -3.49
C SER A 42 -2.38 3.92 -3.47
N VAL A 43 -2.98 3.57 -4.61
CA VAL A 43 -3.78 2.34 -4.77
C VAL A 43 -2.93 1.09 -4.56
N LEU A 44 -1.72 1.03 -5.12
CA LEU A 44 -0.81 -0.12 -4.93
C LEU A 44 -0.44 -0.33 -3.46
N ILE A 45 -0.15 0.74 -2.71
CA ILE A 45 0.13 0.65 -1.28
C ILE A 45 -1.09 0.15 -0.51
N LEU A 46 -2.28 0.65 -0.84
CA LEU A 46 -3.54 0.22 -0.23
C LEU A 46 -3.79 -1.28 -0.49
N LEU A 47 -3.50 -1.75 -1.70
CA LEU A 47 -3.61 -3.15 -2.08
C LEU A 47 -2.65 -4.04 -1.27
N ILE A 48 -1.38 -3.63 -1.14
CA ILE A 48 -0.39 -4.34 -0.32
C ILE A 48 -0.85 -4.38 1.14
N PHE A 49 -1.39 -3.28 1.65
CA PHE A 49 -1.91 -3.22 3.01
C PHE A 49 -3.10 -4.15 3.21
N LEU A 50 -4.02 -4.19 2.24
CA LEU A 50 -5.17 -5.10 2.25
C LEU A 50 -4.73 -6.56 2.25
N ILE A 51 -3.76 -6.93 1.41
CA ILE A 51 -3.19 -8.29 1.33
C ILE A 51 -2.52 -8.65 2.66
N ARG A 52 -1.70 -7.75 3.21
CA ARG A 52 -1.06 -7.98 4.52
C ARG A 52 -2.10 -8.15 5.62
N ASN A 53 -3.12 -7.30 5.64
CA ASN A 53 -4.18 -7.37 6.63
C ASN A 53 -4.94 -8.71 6.51
N GLN A 54 -5.34 -9.12 5.29
CA GLN A 54 -5.97 -10.42 5.09
C GLN A 54 -5.07 -11.59 5.50
N SER A 55 -3.77 -11.52 5.22
CA SER A 55 -2.83 -12.58 5.64
C SER A 55 -2.69 -12.69 7.16
N ALA A 56 -2.72 -11.57 7.89
CA ALA A 56 -2.73 -11.58 9.35
C ALA A 56 -4.03 -12.18 9.90
N TYR A 57 -5.17 -11.82 9.29
CA TYR A 57 -6.47 -12.38 9.67
C TYR A 57 -6.58 -13.88 9.40
N SER A 58 -6.02 -14.39 8.29
CA SER A 58 -6.05 -15.82 7.98
C SER A 58 -5.17 -16.63 8.95
N LEU A 59 -4.03 -16.07 9.36
CA LEU A 59 -3.12 -16.69 10.32
C LEU A 59 -3.74 -16.77 11.72
N LEU A 60 -4.33 -15.66 12.19
CA LEU A 60 -5.07 -15.63 13.46
C LEU A 60 -6.27 -16.60 13.46
N LYS A 61 -6.98 -16.70 12.34
CA LYS A 61 -8.08 -17.66 12.20
C LYS A 61 -7.57 -19.11 12.23
N ALA A 62 -6.43 -19.40 11.60
CA ALA A 62 -5.82 -20.72 11.62
C ALA A 62 -5.35 -21.12 13.03
N GLU A 63 -4.78 -20.20 13.79
CA GLU A 63 -4.39 -20.41 15.19
C GLU A 63 -5.61 -20.64 16.09
N ALA A 64 -6.69 -19.87 15.92
CA ALA A 64 -7.93 -20.06 16.68
C ALA A 64 -8.57 -21.44 16.42
N ILE A 65 -8.51 -21.94 15.18
CA ILE A 65 -9.00 -23.28 14.83
C ILE A 65 -8.09 -24.37 15.44
N ARG A 66 -6.77 -24.19 15.43
CA ARG A 66 -5.83 -25.12 16.09
C ARG A 66 -6.02 -25.17 17.60
N GLY A 67 -6.23 -24.03 18.25
CA GLY A 67 -6.53 -23.96 19.69
C GLY A 67 -7.82 -24.69 20.06
N GLN A 68 -8.87 -24.57 19.25
CA GLN A 68 -10.13 -25.31 19.46
C GLN A 68 -10.02 -26.81 19.19
N ALA A 69 -9.17 -27.24 18.25
CA ALA A 69 -8.94 -28.65 17.97
C ALA A 69 -8.16 -29.33 19.11
N SER A 70 -7.13 -28.65 19.66
CA SER A 70 -6.34 -29.17 20.77
C SER A 70 -7.13 -29.30 22.08
N GLY A 71 -8.11 -28.44 22.32
CA GLY A 71 -8.98 -28.56 23.51
C GLY A 71 -10.06 -29.65 23.41
N LYS A 72 -10.21 -30.28 22.25
CA LYS A 72 -11.20 -31.33 22.00
C LYS A 72 -10.62 -32.75 22.11
N GLU A 73 -9.29 -32.89 22.16
CA GLU A 73 -8.61 -34.17 22.38
C GLU A 73 -8.38 -34.48 23.87
N GLU A 74 -8.65 -33.53 24.78
CA GLU A 74 -8.50 -33.70 26.24
C GLU A 74 -9.83 -33.99 26.99
N THR A 75 -10.95 -34.18 26.29
CA THR A 75 -12.26 -34.61 26.86
C THR A 75 -12.78 -35.85 26.16
#